data_AF-A0A2E5FLZ4-F1
#
_entry.id   AF-A0A2E5FLZ4-F1
#
_cell.length_a   1.000
_cell.length_b   1.000
_cell.length_c   1.000
_cell.angle_alpha   90.00
_cell.angle_beta   90.00
_cell.angle_gamma   90.00
#
_symmetry.space_group_name_H-M   'P 1'
#
loop_
_entity.id
_entity.type
_entity.pdbx_description
1 polymer ?
#
loop_
_entity_poly.entity_id
_entity_poly.type
_entity_poly.pdbx_seq_one_letter_code
_entity_poly.pdbx_strand_id
1 'polypeptide(L)'
;MTSAMYAKHTSRVLHRILNCGFKITYSGGEDSISDLHRTRAVGAARVYAHLGNKLDWKRWVDAIAGGRTFVSNGPLIGLEINGEISGGEIYLSPEGGSVEVHAWLETAFPVDKLELLFNGKVVDSFTTENGGRHANIRKIVDVTTSGWFGLRARTESPVNPIDDTHLHAETGAIYVYKGKQPIRSQEDAEYFVQWIREITNQAERHPGWRSEKEKRYVLEQFNEARRIYEQRAQEGR
;
A
#
# COMPACT_ATOMS: atom_id res chain seq x y z
N MET A 1 -6.93 4.39 1.36
CA MET A 1 -7.21 4.81 2.75
C MET A 1 -8.51 5.61 2.78
N THR A 2 -9.50 5.13 3.53
CA THR A 2 -10.74 5.90 3.81
C THR A 2 -10.72 6.49 5.23
N SER A 3 -10.01 5.82 6.16
CA SER A 3 -9.71 6.29 7.51
C SER A 3 -8.54 5.48 8.10
N ALA A 4 -7.78 6.09 9.01
CA ALA A 4 -6.77 5.42 9.82
C ALA A 4 -7.33 4.27 10.68
N MET A 5 -8.62 4.33 11.06
CA MET A 5 -9.29 3.26 11.81
C MET A 5 -9.17 1.90 11.10
N TYR A 6 -9.32 1.90 9.77
CA TYR A 6 -9.23 0.69 8.96
C TYR A 6 -7.89 0.53 8.27
N ALA A 7 -7.01 1.53 8.31
CA ALA A 7 -5.72 1.50 7.60
C ALA A 7 -4.89 0.29 8.02
N LYS A 8 -4.85 -0.06 9.31
CA LYS A 8 -4.13 -1.27 9.77
C LYS A 8 -4.63 -2.56 9.10
N HIS A 9 -5.94 -2.70 8.89
CA HIS A 9 -6.53 -3.89 8.29
C HIS A 9 -6.44 -3.85 6.75
N THR A 10 -6.69 -2.68 6.17
CA THR A 10 -6.71 -2.46 4.72
C THR A 10 -5.29 -2.53 4.13
N SER A 11 -4.31 -1.86 4.75
CA SER A 11 -2.90 -1.92 4.32
C SER A 11 -2.39 -3.35 4.37
N ARG A 12 -2.76 -4.16 5.37
CA ARG A 12 -2.36 -5.57 5.42
C ARG A 12 -2.84 -6.36 4.20
N VAL A 13 -4.09 -6.19 3.78
CA VAL A 13 -4.62 -6.87 2.58
C VAL A 13 -3.89 -6.38 1.33
N LEU A 14 -3.66 -5.06 1.21
CA LEU A 14 -2.89 -4.49 0.10
C LEU A 14 -1.46 -5.02 0.05
N HIS A 15 -0.79 -5.17 1.20
CA HIS A 15 0.56 -5.74 1.30
C HIS A 15 0.58 -7.18 0.79
N ARG A 16 -0.43 -7.99 1.13
CA ARG A 16 -0.54 -9.36 0.61
C ARG A 16 -0.69 -9.37 -0.92
N ILE A 17 -1.44 -8.42 -1.50
CA ILE A 17 -1.57 -8.27 -2.96
C ILE A 17 -0.20 -7.94 -3.59
N LEU A 18 0.54 -6.99 -3.01
CA LEU A 18 1.89 -6.62 -3.46
C LEU A 18 2.87 -7.80 -3.33
N ASN A 19 2.79 -8.57 -2.25
CA ASN A 19 3.61 -9.77 -2.03
C ASN A 19 3.30 -10.89 -3.04
N CYS A 20 2.12 -10.89 -3.64
CA CYS A 20 1.81 -11.75 -4.77
C CYS A 20 2.39 -11.23 -6.10
N GLY A 21 2.96 -10.02 -6.13
CA GLY A 21 3.56 -9.38 -7.31
C GLY A 21 2.58 -8.60 -8.19
N PHE A 22 1.39 -8.27 -7.69
CA PHE A 22 0.50 -7.32 -8.35
C PHE A 22 0.94 -5.89 -8.01
N LYS A 23 1.04 -5.02 -9.01
CA LYS A 23 1.37 -3.61 -8.81
C LYS A 23 0.10 -2.80 -8.66
N ILE A 24 -0.41 -2.71 -7.43
CA ILE A 24 -1.59 -1.92 -7.11
C ILE A 24 -1.19 -0.57 -6.53
N THR A 25 -1.85 0.50 -6.98
CA THR A 25 -1.64 1.84 -6.46
C THR A 25 -2.43 2.09 -5.19
N TYR A 26 -1.80 2.75 -4.22
CA TYR A 26 -2.50 3.26 -3.06
C TYR A 26 -3.22 4.55 -3.42
N SER A 27 -4.52 4.55 -3.19
CA SER A 27 -5.36 5.75 -3.26
C SER A 27 -6.07 5.97 -1.94
N GLY A 28 -6.33 7.23 -1.62
CA GLY A 28 -7.01 7.68 -0.41
C GLY A 28 -8.15 8.63 -0.79
N GLY A 29 -9.28 8.45 -0.13
CA GLY A 29 -10.48 9.27 -0.32
C GLY A 29 -11.49 8.88 0.73
N GLU A 30 -12.20 9.85 1.28
CA GLU A 30 -13.05 9.67 2.47
C GLU A 30 -14.52 9.39 2.16
N ASP A 31 -14.90 9.25 0.88
CA ASP A 31 -16.29 9.08 0.43
C ASP A 31 -17.21 10.09 1.14
N SER A 32 -16.91 11.39 0.97
CA SER A 32 -17.43 12.45 1.84
C SER A 32 -18.97 12.55 1.80
N ILE A 33 -19.64 12.02 2.83
CA ILE A 33 -21.10 12.07 3.00
C ILE A 33 -21.46 13.28 3.87
N SER A 34 -21.77 14.43 3.25
CA SER A 34 -21.94 15.71 3.96
C SER A 34 -23.33 15.91 4.62
N ASP A 35 -24.28 15.00 4.41
CA ASP A 35 -25.65 15.05 4.92
C ASP A 35 -25.90 14.23 6.20
N LEU A 36 -24.86 13.58 6.74
CA LEU A 36 -24.92 12.87 8.02
C LEU A 36 -24.69 13.82 9.21
N HIS A 37 -25.36 13.54 10.34
CA HIS A 37 -25.22 14.30 11.60
C HIS A 37 -23.77 14.37 12.10
N ARG A 38 -22.96 13.36 11.80
CA ARG A 38 -21.51 13.35 12.00
C ARG A 38 -20.86 12.84 10.72
N THR A 39 -20.00 13.66 10.15
CA THR A 39 -19.18 13.30 9.00
C THR A 39 -17.78 13.81 9.22
N ARG A 40 -16.80 13.14 8.63
CA ARG A 40 -15.41 13.61 8.71
C ARG A 40 -15.26 14.93 7.95
N ALA A 41 -14.34 15.75 8.41
CA ALA A 41 -13.94 16.94 7.64
C ALA A 41 -13.52 16.54 6.23
N VAL A 42 -13.95 17.32 5.23
CA VAL A 42 -13.52 17.12 3.84
C VAL A 42 -12.00 17.31 3.75
N GLY A 43 -11.30 16.37 3.12
CA GLY A 43 -9.84 16.30 3.04
C GLY A 43 -9.16 15.56 4.20
N ALA A 44 -9.93 14.86 5.05
CA ALA A 44 -9.38 14.01 6.11
C ALA A 44 -8.50 12.88 5.57
N ALA A 45 -8.83 12.27 4.42
CA ALA A 45 -7.98 11.27 3.77
C ALA A 45 -7.56 11.76 2.37
N ARG A 46 -6.25 11.80 2.12
CA ARG A 46 -5.66 12.34 0.89
C ARG A 46 -4.80 11.31 0.18
N VAL A 47 -4.76 11.42 -1.14
CA VAL A 47 -3.70 10.85 -1.98
C VAL A 47 -2.89 11.99 -2.57
N TYR A 48 -1.57 11.90 -2.42
CA TYR A 48 -0.62 12.77 -3.07
C TYR A 48 0.00 12.02 -4.23
N ALA A 49 0.11 12.67 -5.38
CA ALA A 49 0.67 12.10 -6.60
C ALA A 49 1.86 12.95 -7.07
N HIS A 50 2.95 12.30 -7.49
CA HIS A 50 4.13 13.00 -7.97
C HIS A 50 4.02 13.32 -9.48
N LEU A 51 3.84 14.60 -9.81
CA LEU A 51 3.64 15.11 -11.18
C LEU A 51 4.89 15.78 -11.78
N GLY A 52 5.98 15.87 -11.01
CA GLY A 52 7.13 16.72 -11.32
C GLY A 52 6.79 18.20 -11.17
N ASN A 53 7.16 19.02 -12.14
CA ASN A 53 7.14 20.49 -12.05
C ASN A 53 5.85 21.17 -12.57
N LYS A 54 4.82 20.41 -12.98
CA LYS A 54 3.61 20.98 -13.57
C LYS A 54 2.36 20.26 -13.10
N LEU A 55 1.37 21.04 -12.66
CA LEU A 55 0.02 20.54 -12.41
C LEU A 55 -0.69 20.33 -13.76
N ASP A 56 -1.02 19.07 -14.07
CA ASP A 56 -1.63 18.65 -15.33
C ASP A 56 -2.44 17.37 -15.13
N TRP A 57 -3.63 17.30 -15.73
CA TRP A 57 -4.56 16.18 -15.55
C TRP A 57 -3.98 14.85 -16.02
N LYS A 58 -3.36 14.83 -17.21
CA LYS A 58 -2.78 13.60 -17.76
C LYS A 58 -1.65 13.11 -16.86
N ARG A 59 -0.80 14.03 -16.39
CA ARG A 59 0.30 13.69 -15.46
C ARG A 59 -0.23 13.13 -14.14
N TRP A 60 -1.34 13.65 -13.64
CA TRP A 60 -1.99 13.12 -12.44
C TRP A 60 -2.46 11.68 -12.67
N VAL A 61 -3.19 11.42 -13.77
CA VAL A 61 -3.65 10.07 -14.13
C VAL A 61 -2.46 9.12 -14.29
N ASP A 62 -1.40 9.53 -15.00
CA ASP A 62 -0.20 8.72 -15.19
C ASP A 62 0.52 8.45 -13.86
N ALA A 63 0.50 9.38 -12.90
CA ALA A 63 1.10 9.22 -11.58
C ALA A 63 0.32 8.24 -10.70
N ILE A 64 -1.01 8.31 -10.73
CA ILE A 64 -1.87 7.32 -10.07
C ILE A 64 -1.67 5.94 -10.72
N ALA A 65 -1.74 5.84 -12.05
CA ALA A 65 -1.58 4.56 -12.75
C ALA A 65 -0.18 3.95 -12.52
N GLY A 66 0.86 4.78 -12.44
CA GLY A 66 2.23 4.35 -12.17
C GLY A 66 2.55 4.09 -10.69
N GLY A 67 1.62 4.29 -9.76
CA GLY A 67 1.87 4.08 -8.33
C GLY A 67 2.78 5.13 -7.68
N ARG A 68 2.99 6.28 -8.32
CA ARG A 68 3.81 7.41 -7.82
C ARG A 68 3.05 8.22 -6.77
N THR A 69 2.57 7.53 -5.74
CA THR A 69 1.66 8.09 -4.74
C THR A 69 2.12 7.82 -3.31
N PHE A 70 1.56 8.60 -2.39
CA PHE A 70 1.42 8.22 -0.99
C PHE A 70 0.03 8.65 -0.50
N VAL A 71 -0.47 7.97 0.52
CA VAL A 71 -1.73 8.29 1.18
C VAL A 71 -1.45 8.88 2.55
N SER A 72 -2.25 9.85 2.98
CA SER A 72 -2.02 10.54 4.26
C SER A 72 -3.30 11.18 4.80
N ASN A 73 -3.43 11.23 6.12
CA ASN A 73 -4.39 12.09 6.83
C ASN A 73 -3.74 13.28 7.56
N GLY A 74 -2.44 13.53 7.33
CA GLY A 74 -1.71 14.62 7.96
C GLY A 74 -0.23 14.66 7.56
N PRO A 75 0.56 13.62 7.88
CA PRO A 75 2.00 13.64 7.66
C PRO A 75 2.37 13.63 6.17
N LEU A 76 3.37 14.41 5.77
CA LEU A 76 3.98 14.30 4.47
C LEU A 76 5.23 13.44 4.60
N ILE A 77 5.33 12.40 3.77
CA ILE A 77 6.46 11.48 3.79
C ILE A 77 6.95 11.25 2.37
N GLY A 78 8.23 10.92 2.25
CA GLY A 78 8.81 10.45 1.01
C GLY A 78 9.85 9.37 1.26
N LEU A 79 9.94 8.47 0.29
CA LEU A 79 10.87 7.37 0.26
C LEU A 79 11.51 7.33 -1.12
N GLU A 80 12.83 7.24 -1.13
CA GLU A 80 13.65 6.96 -2.29
C GLU A 80 14.53 5.75 -1.98
N ILE A 81 14.64 4.83 -2.92
CA ILE A 81 15.56 3.68 -2.85
C ILE A 81 16.43 3.73 -4.09
N ASN A 82 17.76 3.89 -3.95
CA ASN A 82 18.67 4.11 -5.07
C ASN A 82 18.20 5.22 -6.05
N GLY A 83 17.54 6.27 -5.53
CA GLY A 83 16.97 7.38 -6.32
C GLY A 83 15.63 7.09 -7.00
N GLU A 84 15.10 5.85 -6.89
CA GLU A 84 13.75 5.51 -7.36
C GLU A 84 12.70 5.84 -6.29
N ILE A 85 11.55 6.36 -6.72
CA ILE A 85 10.38 6.63 -5.86
C ILE A 85 9.29 5.58 -6.05
N SER A 86 8.19 5.67 -5.28
CA SER A 86 7.02 4.78 -5.40
C SER A 86 6.63 4.55 -6.86
N GLY A 87 6.40 3.29 -7.23
CA GLY A 87 6.14 2.86 -8.61
C GLY A 87 7.40 2.47 -9.40
N GLY A 88 8.58 2.88 -8.94
CA GLY A 88 9.87 2.53 -9.54
C GLY A 88 10.29 1.08 -9.30
N GLU A 89 11.25 0.63 -10.10
CA GLU A 89 11.80 -0.73 -10.05
C GLU A 89 13.32 -0.72 -9.99
N ILE A 90 13.87 -1.57 -9.15
CA ILE A 90 15.31 -1.75 -8.98
C ILE A 90 15.65 -3.21 -9.25
N TYR A 91 16.68 -3.43 -10.06
CA TYR A 91 17.15 -4.76 -10.43
C TYR A 91 18.54 -4.99 -9.83
N LEU A 92 18.60 -5.89 -8.85
CA LEU A 92 19.83 -6.31 -8.20
C LEU A 92 20.43 -7.54 -8.89
N SER A 93 21.68 -7.84 -8.54
CA SER A 93 22.34 -9.06 -8.99
C SER A 93 21.57 -10.32 -8.53
N PRO A 94 21.79 -11.49 -9.16
CA PRO A 94 21.23 -12.75 -8.68
C PRO A 94 21.62 -13.14 -7.26
N GLU A 95 22.70 -12.57 -6.71
CA GLU A 95 23.13 -12.80 -5.32
C GLU A 95 22.42 -11.86 -4.32
N GLY A 96 21.63 -10.90 -4.82
CA GLY A 96 21.10 -9.79 -4.04
C GLY A 96 22.06 -8.60 -4.06
N GLY A 97 21.99 -7.77 -3.03
CA GLY A 97 22.85 -6.61 -2.87
C GLY A 97 22.34 -5.66 -1.80
N SER A 98 22.88 -4.46 -1.77
CA SER A 98 22.46 -3.40 -0.87
C SER A 98 21.79 -2.27 -1.64
N VAL A 99 20.86 -1.57 -1.00
CA VAL A 99 20.23 -0.36 -1.54
C VAL A 99 20.44 0.81 -0.59
N GLU A 100 20.63 2.01 -1.15
CA GLU A 100 20.59 3.27 -0.40
C GLU A 100 19.13 3.68 -0.21
N VAL A 101 18.72 3.83 1.04
CA VAL A 101 17.42 4.34 1.46
C VAL A 101 17.56 5.81 1.82
N HIS A 102 16.72 6.66 1.23
CA HIS A 102 16.49 8.01 1.70
C HIS A 102 15.02 8.16 2.09
N ALA A 103 14.76 8.45 3.37
CA ALA A 103 13.43 8.62 3.91
C ALA A 103 13.30 9.99 4.57
N TRP A 104 12.18 10.67 4.37
CA TRP A 104 11.91 11.95 5.03
C TRP A 104 10.46 12.06 5.50
N LEU A 105 10.27 12.92 6.50
CA LEU A 105 8.98 13.23 7.11
C LEU A 105 8.91 14.73 7.39
N GLU A 106 7.78 15.34 7.05
CA GLU A 106 7.38 16.68 7.50
C GLU A 106 5.93 16.64 7.96
N THR A 107 5.64 17.13 9.17
CA THR A 107 4.27 17.09 9.70
C THR A 107 3.95 18.21 10.69
N ALA A 108 2.73 18.73 10.59
CA ALA A 108 2.19 19.74 11.52
C ALA A 108 1.83 19.16 12.90
N PHE A 109 1.76 17.83 13.04
CA PHE A 109 1.45 17.13 14.29
C PHE A 109 2.39 15.94 14.49
N PRO A 110 2.88 15.70 15.72
CA PRO A 110 3.95 14.74 15.95
C PRO A 110 3.47 13.31 15.66
N VAL A 111 4.35 12.49 15.09
CA VAL A 111 4.14 11.05 14.92
C VAL A 111 4.95 10.28 15.96
N ASP A 112 4.47 9.09 16.32
CA ASP A 112 5.17 8.22 17.27
C ASP A 112 6.20 7.33 16.54
N LYS A 113 5.92 6.97 15.28
CA LYS A 113 6.70 5.99 14.52
C LYS A 113 6.84 6.38 13.06
N LEU A 114 8.05 6.24 12.54
CA LEU A 114 8.40 6.27 11.13
C LEU A 114 9.09 4.93 10.78
N GLU A 115 8.40 4.08 10.04
CA GLU A 115 8.77 2.67 9.84
C GLU A 115 9.08 2.41 8.36
N LEU A 116 10.25 1.84 8.07
CA LEU A 116 10.57 1.28 6.77
C LEU A 116 10.00 -0.14 6.69
N LEU A 117 9.20 -0.39 5.66
CA LEU A 117 8.58 -1.67 5.38
C LEU A 117 9.31 -2.38 4.26
N PHE A 118 9.50 -3.69 4.39
CA PHE A 118 9.86 -4.59 3.30
C PHE A 118 8.88 -5.77 3.28
N ASN A 119 8.17 -5.96 2.17
CA ASN A 119 7.12 -6.98 2.03
C ASN A 119 6.07 -6.93 3.16
N GLY A 120 5.71 -5.72 3.59
CA GLY A 120 4.74 -5.46 4.67
C GLY A 120 5.26 -5.66 6.10
N LYS A 121 6.52 -6.07 6.27
CA LYS A 121 7.17 -6.21 7.59
C LYS A 121 8.02 -4.98 7.89
N VAL A 122 8.03 -4.52 9.13
CA VAL A 122 8.92 -3.44 9.57
C VAL A 122 10.35 -3.97 9.60
N VAL A 123 11.21 -3.45 8.74
CA VAL A 123 12.65 -3.78 8.70
C VAL A 123 13.50 -2.72 9.38
N ASP A 124 12.95 -1.52 9.56
CA ASP A 124 13.58 -0.47 10.34
C ASP A 124 12.54 0.49 10.94
N SER A 125 12.90 1.13 12.06
CA SER A 125 12.11 2.18 12.70
C SER A 125 13.02 3.36 12.96
N PHE A 126 12.78 4.46 12.26
CA PHE A 126 13.61 5.65 12.33
C PHE A 126 13.23 6.56 13.49
N THR A 127 14.25 7.13 14.13
CA THR A 127 14.08 8.21 15.11
C THR A 127 13.72 9.50 14.38
N THR A 128 12.64 10.12 14.82
CA THR A 128 12.20 11.43 14.34
C THR A 128 12.79 12.56 15.18
N GLU A 129 12.97 13.71 14.55
CA GLU A 129 13.44 14.96 15.14
C GLU A 129 12.27 15.89 15.50
N ASN A 130 12.58 17.00 16.18
CA ASN A 130 11.63 18.05 16.55
C ASN A 130 10.36 17.49 17.24
N GLY A 131 10.56 16.52 18.12
CA GLY A 131 9.48 15.85 18.86
C GLY A 131 8.49 15.09 17.99
N GLY A 132 8.94 14.45 16.90
CA GLY A 132 8.06 13.67 16.01
C GLY A 132 7.59 14.40 14.77
N ARG A 133 8.16 15.56 14.45
CA ARG A 133 7.64 16.45 13.39
C ARG A 133 8.47 16.47 12.12
N HIS A 134 9.72 16.03 12.23
CA HIS A 134 10.68 16.07 11.14
C HIS A 134 11.49 14.76 11.11
N ALA A 135 11.92 14.34 9.93
CA ALA A 135 13.00 13.36 9.79
C ALA A 135 13.66 13.50 8.42
N ASN A 136 14.97 13.25 8.35
CA ASN A 136 15.72 13.12 7.11
C ASN A 136 16.81 12.05 7.30
N ILE A 137 16.58 10.87 6.75
CA ILE A 137 17.33 9.65 7.06
C ILE A 137 17.98 9.11 5.80
N ARG A 138 19.27 8.80 5.86
CA ARG A 138 19.98 8.00 4.85
C ARG A 138 20.54 6.75 5.48
N LYS A 139 20.29 5.59 4.85
CA LYS A 139 20.76 4.29 5.36
C LYS A 139 21.00 3.31 4.23
N ILE A 140 21.94 2.39 4.41
CA ILE A 140 22.13 1.24 3.52
C ILE A 140 21.40 0.03 4.10
N VAL A 141 20.62 -0.66 3.27
CA VAL A 141 19.87 -1.86 3.66
C VAL A 141 20.20 -3.00 2.72
N ASP A 142 20.50 -4.17 3.28
CA ASP A 142 20.75 -5.38 2.50
C ASP A 142 19.44 -6.02 2.03
N VAL A 143 19.42 -6.46 0.78
CA VAL A 143 18.28 -7.08 0.11
C VAL A 143 18.71 -8.44 -0.43
N THR A 144 18.16 -9.48 0.18
CA THR A 144 18.50 -10.88 -0.12
C THR A 144 17.42 -11.61 -0.92
N THR A 145 16.25 -10.99 -1.10
CA THR A 145 15.08 -11.52 -1.81
C THR A 145 14.38 -10.43 -2.62
N SER A 146 13.62 -10.81 -3.65
CA SER A 146 12.73 -9.87 -4.33
C SER A 146 11.60 -9.41 -3.41
N GLY A 147 11.20 -8.15 -3.55
CA GLY A 147 10.17 -7.58 -2.72
C GLY A 147 9.85 -6.14 -3.07
N TRP A 148 9.26 -5.45 -2.12
CA TRP A 148 8.98 -4.03 -2.24
C TRP A 148 9.24 -3.31 -0.94
N PHE A 149 9.70 -2.07 -1.05
CA PHE A 149 9.83 -1.13 0.06
C PHE A 149 8.65 -0.17 0.12
N GLY A 150 8.28 0.22 1.34
CA GLY A 150 7.36 1.32 1.60
C GLY A 150 7.72 2.01 2.90
N LEU A 151 7.27 3.25 3.09
CA LEU A 151 7.50 4.02 4.31
C LEU A 151 6.16 4.32 4.96
N ARG A 152 6.08 4.15 6.29
CA ARG A 152 4.86 4.40 7.07
C ARG A 152 5.12 5.32 8.25
N ALA A 153 4.34 6.39 8.36
CA ALA A 153 4.30 7.25 9.55
C ALA A 153 2.97 7.05 10.28
N ARG A 154 2.98 6.96 11.62
CA ARG A 154 1.75 6.82 12.41
C ARG A 154 1.86 7.27 13.86
N THR A 155 0.70 7.49 14.48
CA THR A 155 0.57 7.58 15.94
C THR A 155 -0.07 6.32 16.53
N GLU A 156 0.08 6.13 17.84
CA GLU A 156 -0.56 5.09 18.65
C GLU A 156 -1.78 5.57 19.41
N SER A 157 -2.01 6.90 19.42
CA SER A 157 -3.22 7.52 19.94
C SER A 157 -3.76 8.62 19.00
N PRO A 158 -5.03 9.02 19.15
CA PRO A 158 -5.60 10.15 18.41
C PRO A 158 -4.85 11.46 18.70
N VAL A 159 -4.77 12.34 17.70
CA VAL A 159 -4.12 13.65 17.82
C VAL A 159 -5.09 14.76 17.41
N ASN A 160 -5.40 15.68 18.33
CA ASN A 160 -6.24 16.85 18.05
C ASN A 160 -5.46 17.86 17.17
N PRO A 161 -6.07 18.46 16.13
CA PRO A 161 -7.49 18.43 15.73
C PRO A 161 -7.79 17.44 14.59
N ILE A 162 -6.96 16.41 14.40
CA ILE A 162 -7.17 15.45 13.32
C ILE A 162 -8.39 14.59 13.64
N ASP A 163 -9.39 14.66 12.76
CA ASP A 163 -10.66 13.94 12.87
C ASP A 163 -10.52 12.47 12.41
N ASP A 164 -9.60 11.76 13.05
CA ASP A 164 -9.35 10.34 12.84
C ASP A 164 -8.80 9.70 14.12
N THR A 165 -8.75 8.37 14.12
CA THR A 165 -8.28 7.61 15.29
C THR A 165 -6.79 7.78 15.54
N HIS A 166 -5.98 8.02 14.49
CA HIS A 166 -4.53 8.15 14.54
C HIS A 166 -4.05 8.95 13.33
N LEU A 167 -2.88 9.58 13.43
CA LEU A 167 -2.15 10.00 12.23
C LEU A 167 -1.68 8.78 11.46
N HIS A 168 -1.74 8.86 10.14
CA HIS A 168 -1.24 7.83 9.26
C HIS A 168 -0.79 8.44 7.93
N ALA A 169 0.37 8.01 7.47
CA ALA A 169 0.78 8.14 6.08
C ALA A 169 1.51 6.87 5.63
N GLU A 170 1.32 6.47 4.37
CA GLU A 170 2.03 5.34 3.78
C GLU A 170 2.33 5.61 2.30
N THR A 171 3.59 5.38 1.88
CA THR A 171 3.99 5.50 0.48
C THR A 171 3.49 4.30 -0.34
N GLY A 172 3.33 4.51 -1.65
CA GLY A 172 3.30 3.39 -2.60
C GLY A 172 4.58 2.56 -2.55
N ALA A 173 4.54 1.41 -3.22
CA ALA A 173 5.61 0.43 -3.24
C ALA A 173 6.75 0.83 -4.20
N ILE A 174 8.00 0.63 -3.79
CA ILE A 174 9.19 0.64 -4.66
C ILE A 174 9.64 -0.80 -4.81
N TYR A 175 9.65 -1.33 -6.03
CA TYR A 175 9.88 -2.75 -6.28
C TYR A 175 11.37 -3.05 -6.42
N VAL A 176 11.83 -4.14 -5.80
CA VAL A 176 13.22 -4.59 -5.89
C VAL A 176 13.25 -6.05 -6.31
N TYR A 177 13.98 -6.35 -7.38
CA TYR A 177 14.08 -7.67 -7.98
C TYR A 177 15.50 -8.21 -7.82
N LYS A 178 15.63 -9.38 -7.21
CA LYS A 178 16.86 -10.17 -7.17
C LYS A 178 16.99 -10.98 -8.46
N GLY A 179 17.85 -10.53 -9.38
CA GLY A 179 17.96 -11.13 -10.71
C GLY A 179 16.61 -11.14 -11.43
N LYS A 180 16.15 -12.32 -11.86
CA LYS A 180 14.85 -12.52 -12.53
C LYS A 180 13.75 -13.06 -11.60
N GLN A 181 14.00 -13.10 -10.29
CA GLN A 181 13.04 -13.67 -9.34
C GLN A 181 11.82 -12.74 -9.20
N PRO A 182 10.60 -13.22 -9.50
CA PRO A 182 9.41 -12.42 -9.29
C PRO A 182 9.13 -12.24 -7.79
N ILE A 183 8.37 -11.20 -7.44
CA ILE A 183 7.83 -11.04 -6.09
C ILE A 183 6.69 -12.03 -5.92
N ARG A 184 6.91 -13.07 -5.10
CA ARG A 184 5.94 -14.13 -4.82
C ARG A 184 6.00 -14.52 -3.34
N SER A 185 4.84 -14.74 -2.76
CA SER A 185 4.66 -15.25 -1.41
C SER A 185 3.59 -16.32 -1.46
N GLN A 186 3.98 -17.56 -1.19
CA GLN A 186 3.03 -18.67 -1.14
C GLN A 186 1.93 -18.41 -0.11
N GLU A 187 2.32 -17.98 1.10
CA GLU A 187 1.38 -17.71 2.19
C GLU A 187 0.33 -16.64 1.81
N ASP A 188 0.77 -15.55 1.19
CA ASP A 188 -0.12 -14.46 0.80
C ASP A 188 -1.04 -14.85 -0.38
N ALA A 189 -0.53 -15.66 -1.30
CA ALA A 189 -1.34 -16.16 -2.40
C ALA A 189 -2.41 -17.16 -1.90
N GLU A 190 -2.05 -18.07 -1.00
CA GLU A 190 -2.97 -19.02 -0.37
C GLU A 190 -4.06 -18.32 0.46
N TYR A 191 -3.72 -17.20 1.11
CA TYR A 191 -4.71 -16.34 1.77
C TYR A 191 -5.81 -15.89 0.80
N PHE A 192 -5.46 -15.43 -0.41
CA PHE A 192 -6.46 -15.04 -1.41
C PHE A 192 -7.18 -16.23 -2.03
N VAL A 193 -6.55 -17.39 -2.20
CA VAL A 193 -7.25 -18.62 -2.63
C VAL A 193 -8.36 -18.99 -1.64
N GLN A 194 -8.07 -18.92 -0.33
CA GLN A 194 -9.05 -19.18 0.72
C GLN A 194 -10.16 -18.13 0.74
N TRP A 195 -9.79 -16.84 0.65
CA TRP A 195 -10.78 -15.76 0.55
C TRP A 195 -11.71 -15.97 -0.63
N ILE A 196 -11.16 -16.19 -1.83
CA ILE A 196 -11.95 -16.35 -3.05
C ILE A 196 -12.90 -17.55 -2.93
N ARG A 197 -12.46 -18.66 -2.32
CA ARG A 197 -13.32 -19.81 -2.04
C ARG A 197 -14.50 -19.43 -1.15
N GLU A 198 -14.27 -18.65 -0.11
CA GLU A 198 -15.31 -18.23 0.82
C GLU A 198 -16.34 -17.30 0.16
N ILE A 199 -15.90 -16.28 -0.58
CA ILE A 199 -16.83 -15.39 -1.31
C ILE A 199 -17.57 -16.13 -2.44
N THR A 200 -16.95 -17.16 -3.04
CA THR A 200 -17.62 -18.03 -4.02
C THR A 200 -18.77 -18.79 -3.37
N ASN A 201 -18.53 -19.43 -2.23
CA ASN A 201 -19.58 -20.15 -1.48
C ASN A 201 -20.73 -19.23 -1.07
N GLN A 202 -20.42 -18.01 -0.63
CA GLN A 202 -21.44 -17.02 -0.24
C GLN A 202 -22.26 -16.57 -1.46
N ALA A 203 -21.59 -16.25 -2.57
CA ALA A 203 -22.22 -15.84 -3.81
C ALA A 203 -23.13 -16.94 -4.39
N GLU A 204 -22.70 -18.20 -4.34
CA GLU A 204 -23.50 -19.34 -4.80
C GLU A 204 -24.82 -19.50 -4.05
N ARG A 205 -24.82 -19.23 -2.73
CA ARG A 205 -26.00 -19.33 -1.86
C ARG A 205 -26.88 -18.08 -1.87
N HIS A 206 -26.38 -16.96 -2.40
CA HIS A 206 -27.12 -15.71 -2.39
C HIS A 206 -28.37 -15.81 -3.28
N PRO A 207 -29.58 -15.45 -2.79
CA PRO A 207 -30.81 -15.59 -3.58
C PRO A 207 -31.05 -14.41 -4.54
N GLY A 208 -30.39 -13.27 -4.33
CA GLY A 208 -30.65 -12.01 -5.05
C GLY A 208 -30.03 -11.88 -6.44
N TRP A 209 -29.85 -12.96 -7.19
CA TRP A 209 -29.36 -12.91 -8.57
C TRP A 209 -30.48 -12.49 -9.51
N ARG A 210 -30.18 -11.61 -10.48
CA ARG A 210 -31.15 -11.22 -11.52
C ARG A 210 -31.40 -12.35 -12.51
N SER A 211 -30.38 -13.18 -12.76
CA SER A 211 -30.46 -14.34 -13.64
C SER A 211 -29.32 -15.34 -13.37
N GLU A 212 -29.51 -16.59 -13.81
CA GLU A 212 -28.45 -17.61 -13.80
C GLU A 212 -27.25 -17.22 -14.69
N LYS A 213 -27.45 -16.41 -15.72
CA LYS A 213 -26.37 -15.91 -16.57
C LYS A 213 -25.46 -14.95 -15.81
N GLU A 214 -26.04 -14.01 -15.06
CA GLU A 214 -25.30 -13.06 -14.20
C GLU A 214 -24.52 -13.83 -13.12
N LYS A 215 -25.19 -14.76 -12.43
CA LYS A 215 -24.56 -15.61 -11.42
C LYS A 215 -23.34 -16.34 -11.97
N ARG A 216 -23.49 -17.03 -13.11
CA ARG A 216 -22.40 -17.77 -13.75
C ARG A 216 -21.25 -16.86 -14.13
N TYR A 217 -21.55 -15.71 -14.74
CA TYR A 217 -20.53 -14.74 -15.13
C TYR A 217 -19.68 -14.28 -13.93
N VAL A 218 -20.30 -13.94 -12.80
CA VAL A 218 -19.57 -13.53 -11.59
C VAL A 218 -18.73 -14.69 -11.01
N LEU A 219 -19.30 -15.89 -10.94
CA LEU A 219 -18.58 -17.07 -10.43
C LEU A 219 -17.41 -17.48 -11.35
N GLU A 220 -17.50 -17.25 -12.65
CA GLU A 220 -16.39 -17.45 -13.59
C GLU A 220 -15.24 -16.49 -13.30
N GLN A 221 -15.52 -15.22 -13.01
CA GLN A 221 -14.49 -14.24 -12.61
C GLN A 221 -13.79 -14.62 -11.30
N PHE A 222 -14.54 -15.14 -10.32
CA PHE A 222 -13.93 -15.66 -9.08
C PHE A 222 -13.03 -16.85 -9.34
N ASN A 223 -13.45 -17.77 -10.20
CA ASN A 223 -12.64 -18.92 -10.58
C ASN A 223 -11.36 -18.51 -11.34
N GLU A 224 -11.44 -17.54 -12.24
CA GLU A 224 -10.29 -16.98 -12.93
C GLU A 224 -9.29 -16.36 -11.94
N ALA A 225 -9.76 -15.49 -11.05
CA ALA A 225 -8.93 -14.90 -10.00
C ALA A 225 -8.28 -15.97 -9.11
N ARG A 226 -9.02 -17.01 -8.71
CA ARG A 226 -8.50 -18.12 -7.90
C ARG A 226 -7.33 -18.82 -8.60
N ARG A 227 -7.47 -19.14 -9.89
CA ARG A 227 -6.40 -19.80 -10.66
C ARG A 227 -5.12 -18.96 -10.71
N ILE A 228 -5.25 -17.63 -10.85
CA ILE A 228 -4.09 -16.73 -10.84
C ILE A 228 -3.37 -16.80 -9.49
N TYR A 229 -4.10 -16.79 -8.38
CA TYR A 229 -3.48 -16.92 -7.05
C TYR A 229 -2.92 -18.33 -6.79
N GLU A 230 -3.58 -19.39 -7.24
CA GLU A 230 -3.06 -20.77 -7.15
C GLU A 230 -1.74 -20.91 -7.91
N GLN A 231 -1.63 -20.34 -9.11
CA GLN A 231 -0.37 -20.28 -9.86
C GLN A 231 0.72 -19.53 -9.08
N ARG A 232 0.40 -18.33 -8.56
CA ARG A 232 1.37 -17.52 -7.80
C ARG A 232 1.81 -18.19 -6.50
N ALA A 233 0.94 -18.99 -5.87
CA ALA A 233 1.29 -19.81 -4.71
C ALA A 233 2.32 -20.89 -5.07
N GLN A 234 2.22 -21.52 -6.24
CA GLN A 234 3.19 -22.49 -6.72
C GLN A 234 4.54 -21.83 -7.07
N GLU A 235 4.52 -20.63 -7.66
CA GLU A 235 5.71 -19.84 -8.00
C GLU A 235 6.43 -19.28 -6.76
N GLY A 236 5.75 -19.18 -5.61
CA GLY A 236 6.29 -18.66 -4.35
C GLY A 236 6.84 -19.72 -3.39
N ARG A 237 6.99 -20.96 -3.85
CA ARG A 237 7.57 -22.08 -3.08
C ARG A 237 9.08 -22.04 -3.03
#